data_AF-A0A5R9J6L7-F1
#
_entry.id   AF-A0A5R9J6L7-F1
#
_cell.length_a   1.000
_cell.length_b   1.000
_cell.length_c   1.000
_cell.angle_alpha   90.00
_cell.angle_beta   90.00
_cell.angle_gamma   90.00
#
_symmetry.space_group_name_H-M   'P 1'
#
loop_
_entity.id
_entity.type
_entity.pdbx_description
1 polymer ?
#
loop_
_entity_poly.entity_id
_entity_poly.type
_entity_poly.pdbx_seq_one_letter_code
_entity_poly.pdbx_strand_id
1 'polypeptide(L)' 'MVKRRKEEEIAGVLEFEGRTSEDPEFLEWVAGHKATNGGKIRVSQGGRGVRVMFAKEADMVLWQARSDQAAKRKKSATS' A
#
# COMPACT_ATOMS: atom_id res chain seq x y z
N MET A 1 -27.91 8.56 6.74
CA MET A 1 -27.60 7.11 6.69
C MET A 1 -26.32 6.90 5.88
N VAL A 2 -25.15 6.93 6.52
CA VAL A 2 -23.89 6.57 5.84
C VAL A 2 -23.74 5.06 5.98
N LYS A 3 -23.74 4.36 4.84
CA LYS A 3 -23.89 2.92 4.74
C LYS A 3 -22.73 2.19 5.44
N ARG A 4 -23.11 1.26 6.34
CA ARG A 4 -22.31 0.13 6.86
C ARG A 4 -21.35 -0.43 5.80
N ARG A 5 -20.10 -0.74 6.17
CA ARG A 5 -19.33 -1.84 5.57
C ARG A 5 -18.06 -2.17 6.38
N LYS A 6 -18.17 -3.29 7.12
CA LYS A 6 -17.08 -4.21 7.49
C LYS A 6 -15.87 -3.57 8.20
N GLU A 7 -15.93 -3.62 9.52
CA GLU A 7 -14.75 -3.91 10.36
C GLU A 7 -14.21 -5.31 9.98
N GLU A 8 -13.74 -5.49 8.74
CA GLU A 8 -12.79 -6.58 8.48
C GLU A 8 -11.55 -6.17 9.26
N GLU A 9 -11.12 -6.97 10.26
CA GLU A 9 -9.96 -6.71 11.11
C GLU A 9 -8.78 -6.20 10.28
N ILE A 10 -8.57 -4.89 10.32
CA ILE A 10 -7.49 -4.23 9.59
C ILE A 10 -6.30 -4.26 10.53
N ALA A 11 -5.29 -5.08 10.21
CA ALA A 11 -4.06 -5.14 10.96
C ALA A 11 -3.31 -3.80 10.91
N GLY A 12 -3.42 -3.07 9.81
CA GLY A 12 -2.87 -1.71 9.71
C GLY A 12 -3.12 -1.02 8.38
N VAL A 13 -2.80 0.27 8.32
CA VAL A 13 -2.93 1.13 7.13
C VAL A 13 -1.61 1.85 6.87
N LEU A 14 -1.13 1.81 5.63
CA LEU A 14 -0.01 2.62 5.15
C LEU A 14 -0.50 3.68 4.16
N GLU A 15 -0.03 4.91 4.31
CA GLU A 15 -0.26 5.99 3.34
C GLU A 15 1.04 6.27 2.59
N PHE A 16 1.01 6.11 1.26
CA PHE A 16 2.13 6.41 0.37
C PHE A 16 1.94 7.80 -0.22
N GLU A 17 2.54 8.80 0.42
CA GLU A 17 2.52 10.19 -0.03
C GLU A 17 3.19 10.32 -1.42
N GLY A 18 2.59 11.11 -2.31
CA GLY A 18 3.11 11.33 -3.66
C GLY A 18 2.96 10.13 -4.62
N ARG A 19 2.26 9.06 -4.21
CA ARG A 19 1.82 7.98 -5.11
C ARG A 19 0.31 8.00 -5.28
N THR A 20 -0.15 7.62 -6.47
CA THR A 20 -1.57 7.47 -6.78
C THR A 20 -1.92 6.00 -6.96
N SER A 21 -3.20 5.66 -6.88
CA SER A 21 -3.69 4.32 -7.21
C SER A 21 -3.50 3.94 -8.68
N GLU A 22 -3.11 4.89 -9.52
CA GLU A 22 -2.84 4.74 -10.95
C GLU A 22 -1.32 4.70 -11.25
N ASP A 23 -0.47 4.92 -10.24
CA ASP A 23 0.97 4.86 -10.40
C ASP A 23 1.38 3.44 -10.83
N PRO A 24 2.12 3.29 -11.95
CA PRO A 24 2.46 1.98 -12.48
C PRO A 24 3.29 1.15 -11.49
N GLU A 25 4.21 1.78 -10.77
CA GLU A 25 5.04 1.11 -9.76
C GLU A 25 4.16 0.59 -8.59
N PHE A 26 3.18 1.39 -8.17
CA PHE A 26 2.18 0.97 -7.17
C PHE A 26 1.29 -0.19 -7.68
N LEU A 27 0.82 -0.12 -8.93
CA LEU A 27 0.02 -1.18 -9.54
C LEU A 27 0.79 -2.50 -9.63
N GLU A 28 2.07 -2.44 -9.99
CA GLU A 28 2.96 -3.61 -9.99
C GLU A 28 3.13 -4.19 -8.58
N TRP A 29 3.22 -3.35 -7.55
CA TRP A 29 3.30 -3.83 -6.17
C TRP A 29 2.00 -4.50 -5.72
N VAL A 30 0.83 -3.94 -6.07
CA VAL A 30 -0.48 -4.55 -5.80
C VAL A 30 -0.61 -5.89 -6.53
N ALA A 31 -0.21 -5.96 -7.80
CA ALA A 31 -0.26 -7.17 -8.60
C ALA A 31 0.67 -8.25 -8.03
N GLY A 32 1.92 -7.90 -7.72
CA GLY A 32 2.88 -8.81 -7.10
C GLY A 32 2.43 -9.29 -5.73
N HIS A 33 1.81 -8.42 -4.92
CA HIS A 33 1.28 -8.80 -3.62
C HIS A 33 0.11 -9.80 -3.74
N LYS A 34 -0.81 -9.55 -4.67
CA LYS A 34 -1.92 -10.48 -4.96
C LYS A 34 -1.40 -11.85 -5.43
N ALA A 35 -0.33 -11.86 -6.23
CA ALA A 35 0.27 -13.09 -6.75
C ALA A 35 1.02 -13.89 -5.68
N THR A 36 1.77 -13.22 -4.80
CA THR A 36 2.66 -13.90 -3.82
C THR A 36 1.94 -14.27 -2.53
N ASN A 37 1.12 -13.38 -1.96
CA ASN A 37 0.58 -13.56 -0.61
C ASN A 37 -0.93 -13.83 -0.57
N GLY A 38 -1.64 -13.78 -1.71
CA GLY A 38 -3.10 -13.92 -1.76
C GLY A 38 -3.84 -12.94 -0.83
N GLY A 39 -3.14 -11.89 -0.37
CA GLY A 39 -3.55 -11.03 0.73
C GLY A 39 -4.71 -10.12 0.31
N LYS A 40 -5.71 -10.01 1.19
CA LYS A 40 -6.77 -9.00 1.04
C LYS A 40 -6.21 -7.64 1.46
N ILE A 41 -5.75 -6.88 0.47
CA ILE A 41 -5.46 -5.46 0.63
C ILE A 41 -6.59 -4.62 0.06
N ARG A 42 -6.93 -3.53 0.74
CA ARG A 42 -7.85 -2.51 0.22
C ARG A 42 -7.07 -1.25 -0.07
N VAL A 43 -7.28 -0.71 -1.26
CA VAL A 43 -6.65 0.53 -1.68
C VAL A 43 -7.72 1.62 -1.72
N SER A 44 -7.40 2.76 -1.12
CA SER A 44 -8.26 3.95 -1.08
C SER A 44 -7.41 5.18 -1.37
N GLN A 45 -8.01 6.21 -1.97
CA GLN A 45 -7.34 7.50 -2.10
C GLN A 45 -7.24 8.16 -0.71
N GLY A 46 -6.02 8.52 -0.31
CA GLY A 46 -5.71 9.30 0.89
C GLY A 46 -5.70 10.80 0.60
N GLY A 47 -5.41 11.60 1.62
CA GLY A 47 -5.41 13.06 1.50
C GLY A 47 -4.22 13.61 0.69
N ARG A 48 -3.08 12.91 0.71
CA ARG A 48 -1.82 13.33 0.04
C ARG A 48 -1.21 12.23 -0.83
N GLY A 49 -1.93 11.13 -1.03
CA GLY A 49 -1.43 9.95 -1.73
C GLY A 49 -2.39 8.78 -1.64
N VAL A 50 -1.90 7.56 -1.75
CA VAL A 50 -2.71 6.34 -1.72
C VAL A 50 -2.62 5.64 -0.37
N ARG A 51 -3.76 5.28 0.21
CA ARG A 51 -3.89 4.48 1.44
C ARG A 51 -4.07 3.02 1.10
N VAL A 52 -3.28 2.16 1.72
CA VAL A 52 -3.41 0.71 1.61
C VAL A 52 -3.67 0.13 2.98
N MET A 53 -4.80 -0.55 3.09
CA MET A 53 -5.28 -1.21 4.30
C MET A 53 -4.96 -2.69 4.19
N PHE A 54 -4.27 -3.24 5.18
CA PHE A 54 -3.81 -4.61 5.22
C PHE A 54 -4.64 -5.43 6.21
N ALA A 55 -5.06 -6.62 5.79
CA ALA A 55 -5.69 -7.59 6.69
C ALA A 55 -4.67 -8.31 7.60
N LYS A 56 -3.36 -8.28 7.27
CA LYS A 56 -2.31 -8.92 8.06
C LYS A 56 -1.15 -7.96 8.29
N GLU A 57 -0.58 -7.99 9.49
CA GLU A 57 0.56 -7.14 9.86
C GLU A 57 1.82 -7.52 9.08
N ALA A 58 2.05 -8.81 8.82
CA ALA A 58 3.20 -9.27 8.02
C ALA A 58 3.22 -8.68 6.60
N ASP A 59 2.03 -8.52 5.99
CA ASP A 59 1.89 -7.90 4.67
C ASP A 59 2.22 -6.41 4.73
N MET A 60 1.80 -5.73 5.80
CA MET A 60 2.12 -4.32 6.06
C MET A 60 3.62 -4.11 6.22
N VAL A 61 4.30 -4.92 7.06
CA VAL A 61 5.75 -4.80 7.29
C VAL A 61 6.54 -5.04 6.00
N LEU A 62 6.15 -6.03 5.20
CA LEU A 62 6.78 -6.31 3.91
C LEU A 62 6.61 -5.15 2.92
N TRP A 63 5.42 -4.56 2.85
CA TRP A 63 5.16 -3.38 2.01
C TRP A 63 5.88 -2.13 2.50
N GLN A 64 5.95 -1.92 3.81
CA GLN A 64 6.70 -0.81 4.39
C GLN A 64 8.19 -0.91 4.06
N ALA A 65 8.79 -2.10 4.18
CA ALA A 65 10.19 -2.35 3.82
C ALA A 65 10.43 -2.13 2.32
N ARG A 66 9.53 -2.64 1.46
CA ARG A 66 9.61 -2.44 0.01
C ARG A 66 9.52 -0.96 -0.36
N SER A 67 8.63 -0.21 0.29
CA SER A 67 8.48 1.22 0.08
C SER A 67 9.67 2.03 0.56
N ASP A 68 10.25 1.70 1.72
CA ASP A 68 11.47 2.34 2.20
C ASP A 68 12.64 2.12 1.21
N GLN A 69 12.79 0.90 0.70
CA GLN A 69 13.81 0.62 -0.32
C GLN A 69 13.56 1.39 -1.62
N ALA A 70 12.31 1.48 -2.09
CA ALA A 70 11.98 2.26 -3.29
C ALA A 70 12.21 3.76 -3.07
N ALA A 71 11.86 4.30 -1.90
CA ALA A 71 12.14 5.69 -1.54
C ALA A 71 13.65 5.98 -1.48
N LYS A 72 14.44 5.04 -0.95
CA LYS A 72 15.91 5.13 -0.97
C LYS A 72 16.49 5.10 -2.38
N ARG A 73 15.95 4.27 -3.29
CA ARG A 73 16.36 4.26 -4.70
C ARG A 73 16.07 5.58 -5.41
N LYS A 74 14.93 6.20 -5.14
CA LYS A 74 14.61 7.54 -5.67
C LYS A 74 15.55 8.63 -5.15
N LYS A 75 16.00 8.54 -3.89
CA LYS A 75 17.01 9.46 -3.33
C LYS A 75 18.42 9.26 -3.87
N SER A 76 18.77 8.06 -4.32
CA SER A 76 20.11 7.75 -4.86
C SER A 76 20.22 7.93 -6.37
N ALA A 77 19.11 8.09 -7.09
CA ALA A 77 19.10 8.49 -8.50
C ALA A 77 19.32 10.01 -8.72
N THR A 78 19.44 10.78 -7.63
CA THR A 78 19.81 12.21 -7.63
C THR A 78 21.04 12.39 -6.73
N SER A 79 22.20 11.90 -7.16
CA SER A 79 23.51 12.35 -6.68
C SER A 79 24.55 12.15 -7.77
#